data_AF-A0A8B9A2T0-F1
#
_entry.id   AF-A0A8B9A2T0-F1
#
_cell.length_a   1.000
_cell.length_b   1.000
_cell.length_c   1.000
_cell.angle_alpha   90.00
_cell.angle_beta   90.00
_cell.angle_gamma   90.00
#
_symmetry.space_group_name_H-M   'P 1'
#
loop_
_entity.id
_entity.type
_entity.pdbx_description
1 polymer ?
#
loop_
_entity_poly.entity_id
_entity_poly.type
_entity_poly.pdbx_seq_one_letter_code
_entity_poly.pdbx_strand_id
1 'polypeptide(L)'
;MEASMAEYIIQQYIATSGGEQALNSVSSMYTMGKVRMTATEFRAGNGNNASHANKKASKGGGGGEMGGFVLWQKKPDLWCLELVVAGCKISAGSDGKVAWRQTAWLRLCASANPSGKLATGFSRDSADCRHN
;
A
#
# COMPACT_ATOMS: atom_id res chain seq x y z
N MET A 1 21.18 -27.85 -6.14
CA MET A 1 22.16 -26.81 -6.51
C MET A 1 21.61 -25.41 -6.26
N GLU A 2 20.30 -25.24 -6.08
CA GLU A 2 19.66 -23.94 -5.89
C GLU A 2 20.08 -23.19 -4.63
N ALA A 3 20.30 -23.88 -3.50
CA ALA A 3 20.68 -23.24 -2.24
C ALA A 3 21.98 -22.41 -2.39
N SER A 4 22.95 -22.93 -3.14
CA SER A 4 24.23 -22.28 -3.40
C SER A 4 24.11 -21.06 -4.33
N MET A 5 23.12 -21.03 -5.22
CA MET A 5 22.93 -19.91 -6.16
C MET A 5 22.27 -18.72 -5.47
N ALA A 6 21.26 -18.97 -4.63
CA ALA A 6 20.62 -17.91 -3.84
C ALA A 6 21.62 -17.24 -2.90
N GLU A 7 22.43 -18.03 -2.19
CA GLU A 7 23.51 -17.51 -1.33
C GLU A 7 24.52 -16.68 -2.11
N TYR A 8 24.96 -17.17 -3.28
CA TYR A 8 25.93 -16.45 -4.10
C TYR A 8 25.40 -15.11 -4.60
N ILE A 9 24.14 -15.04 -5.05
CA ILE A 9 23.51 -13.79 -5.49
C ILE A 9 23.48 -12.77 -4.34
N ILE A 10 23.15 -13.22 -3.13
CA ILE A 10 23.12 -12.36 -1.94
C ILE A 10 24.52 -11.85 -1.61
N GLN A 11 25.53 -12.74 -1.60
CA GLN A 11 26.92 -12.36 -1.32
C GLN A 11 27.47 -11.36 -2.34
N GLN A 12 27.20 -11.57 -3.63
CA GLN A 12 27.56 -10.65 -4.71
C GLN A 12 26.93 -9.28 -4.51
N TYR A 13 25.64 -9.24 -4.17
CA TYR A 13 24.96 -7.98 -3.88
C TYR A 13 25.58 -7.25 -2.69
N ILE A 14 25.85 -7.95 -1.58
CA ILE A 14 26.47 -7.37 -0.38
C ILE A 14 27.85 -6.81 -0.69
N ALA A 15 28.70 -7.60 -1.37
CA ALA A 15 30.04 -7.18 -1.74
C ALA A 15 30.03 -5.94 -2.65
N THR A 16 29.14 -5.91 -3.65
CA THR A 16 29.04 -4.80 -4.61
C THR A 16 28.43 -3.54 -3.97
N SER A 17 27.59 -3.71 -2.95
CA SER A 17 26.97 -2.59 -2.21
C SER A 17 27.89 -1.96 -1.16
N GLY A 18 29.16 -2.37 -1.06
CA GLY A 18 30.13 -1.84 -0.08
C GLY A 18 30.17 -2.61 1.24
N GLY A 19 29.61 -3.82 1.29
CA GLY A 19 29.60 -4.69 2.46
C GLY A 19 28.35 -4.54 3.34
N GLU A 20 28.20 -5.47 4.27
CA GLU A 20 27.03 -5.53 5.17
C GLU A 20 26.90 -4.27 6.04
N GLN A 21 28.02 -3.71 6.50
CA GLN A 21 28.02 -2.49 7.30
C GLN A 21 27.48 -1.28 6.51
N ALA A 22 27.84 -1.15 5.23
CA ALA A 22 27.34 -0.07 4.39
C ALA A 22 25.82 -0.21 4.18
N LEU A 23 25.33 -1.41 3.86
CA LEU A 23 23.89 -1.69 3.75
C LEU A 23 23.13 -1.46 5.05
N ASN A 24 23.74 -1.76 6.20
CA ASN A 24 23.15 -1.52 7.51
C ASN A 24 23.21 -0.05 7.94
N SER A 25 24.18 0.72 7.46
CA SER A 25 24.29 2.15 7.72
C SER A 25 23.18 2.99 7.05
N VAL A 26 22.55 2.46 6.00
CA VAL A 26 21.40 3.10 5.37
C VAL A 26 20.24 3.10 6.35
N SER A 27 19.99 4.29 6.91
CA SER A 27 18.95 4.52 7.90
C SER A 27 17.59 4.80 7.27
N SER A 28 17.54 5.21 5.99
CA SER A 28 16.31 5.56 5.30
C SER A 28 16.28 5.10 3.84
N MET A 29 15.11 4.64 3.39
CA MET A 29 14.84 4.15 2.05
C MET A 29 13.58 4.84 1.50
N TYR A 30 13.57 5.10 0.20
CA TYR A 30 12.43 5.66 -0.51
C TYR A 30 12.24 4.91 -1.82
N THR A 31 11.01 4.50 -2.11
CA THR A 31 10.63 3.84 -3.35
C THR A 31 9.33 4.41 -3.86
N MET A 32 9.20 4.55 -5.17
CA MET A 32 7.96 4.99 -5.80
C MET A 32 7.76 4.21 -7.09
N GLY A 33 6.50 4.02 -7.49
CA GLY A 33 6.21 3.23 -8.68
C GLY A 33 4.79 3.42 -9.18
N LYS A 34 4.56 2.99 -10.43
CA LYS A 34 3.23 2.86 -11.01
C LYS A 34 2.70 1.46 -10.72
N VAL A 35 1.41 1.37 -10.45
CA VAL A 35 0.72 0.10 -10.22
C VAL A 35 -0.54 0.03 -11.08
N ARG A 36 -0.86 -1.15 -11.59
CA ARG A 36 -2.16 -1.44 -12.22
C ARG A 36 -2.90 -2.39 -11.29
N MET A 37 -4.02 -1.94 -10.73
CA MET A 37 -4.84 -2.76 -9.83
C MET A 37 -6.14 -3.19 -10.52
N THR A 38 -6.53 -4.43 -10.28
CA THR A 38 -7.84 -4.94 -10.70
C THR A 38 -8.65 -5.15 -9.43
N ALA A 39 -9.79 -4.46 -9.30
CA ALA A 39 -10.68 -4.66 -8.17
C ALA A 39 -11.45 -5.98 -8.37
N THR A 40 -11.33 -6.89 -7.40
CA THR A 40 -12.20 -8.08 -7.31
C THR A 40 -13.19 -7.86 -6.18
N GLU A 41 -14.46 -7.72 -6.49
CA GLU A 41 -15.53 -7.67 -5.49
C GLU A 41 -15.71 -9.07 -4.89
N PHE A 42 -15.22 -9.30 -3.67
CA PHE A 42 -15.59 -10.50 -2.90
C PHE A 42 -16.83 -10.15 -2.06
N ARG A 43 -18.03 -10.50 -2.55
CA ARG A 43 -19.26 -10.41 -1.76
C ARG A 43 -19.19 -11.41 -0.62
N ALA A 44 -18.81 -10.96 0.57
CA ALA A 44 -18.96 -11.72 1.80
C ALA A 44 -20.43 -11.67 2.26
N GLY A 45 -21.18 -12.72 1.98
CA GLY A 45 -22.34 -13.11 2.79
C GLY A 45 -23.74 -13.02 2.15
N ASN A 46 -24.37 -14.20 2.16
CA ASN A 46 -25.80 -14.48 2.28
C ASN A 46 -26.70 -14.55 1.02
N GLY A 47 -26.97 -15.81 0.61
CA GLY A 47 -28.33 -16.26 0.28
C GLY A 47 -28.88 -15.99 -1.13
N ASN A 48 -29.14 -17.11 -1.83
CA ASN A 48 -30.15 -17.30 -2.88
C ASN A 48 -29.84 -16.86 -4.33
N ASN A 49 -29.51 -17.89 -5.13
CA ASN A 49 -30.03 -18.26 -6.47
C ASN A 49 -30.19 -17.23 -7.61
N ALA A 50 -29.95 -17.77 -8.81
CA ALA A 50 -30.20 -17.23 -10.17
C ALA A 50 -29.14 -16.24 -10.65
N SER A 51 -28.11 -16.73 -11.35
CA SER A 51 -28.06 -17.00 -12.79
C SER A 51 -27.57 -15.79 -13.60
N HIS A 52 -26.68 -16.10 -14.54
CA HIS A 52 -26.24 -15.24 -15.64
C HIS A 52 -25.49 -13.95 -15.25
N ALA A 53 -24.18 -14.06 -15.11
CA ALA A 53 -23.32 -13.73 -16.25
C ALA A 53 -21.87 -14.05 -15.90
N ASN A 54 -21.37 -15.15 -16.46
CA ASN A 54 -19.97 -15.24 -16.86
C ASN A 54 -19.73 -14.15 -17.92
N LYS A 55 -19.59 -12.88 -17.49
CA LYS A 55 -19.08 -11.80 -18.34
C LYS A 55 -17.59 -12.05 -18.49
N LYS A 56 -17.30 -12.98 -19.40
CA LYS A 56 -16.23 -12.92 -20.39
C LYS A 56 -15.11 -11.99 -19.91
N ALA A 57 -14.16 -12.54 -19.17
CA ALA A 57 -12.83 -11.94 -19.05
C ALA A 57 -12.41 -11.59 -20.48
N SER A 58 -12.47 -10.31 -20.81
CA SER A 58 -12.17 -9.81 -22.14
C SER A 58 -10.73 -10.21 -22.43
N LYS A 59 -10.62 -11.19 -23.31
CA LYS A 59 -9.38 -11.65 -23.91
C LYS A 59 -8.90 -10.52 -24.80
N GLY A 60 -8.15 -9.58 -24.22
CA GLY A 60 -7.54 -8.44 -24.90
C GLY A 60 -7.62 -7.15 -24.07
N GLY A 61 -6.51 -6.78 -23.40
CA GLY A 61 -6.29 -5.45 -22.81
C GLY A 61 -6.88 -5.26 -21.41
N GLY A 62 -6.03 -5.40 -20.38
CA GLY A 62 -6.43 -5.33 -18.97
C GLY A 62 -7.07 -4.01 -18.55
N GLY A 63 -8.37 -4.07 -18.24
CA GLY A 63 -9.15 -3.02 -17.58
C GLY A 63 -8.86 -2.95 -16.07
N GLY A 64 -7.58 -2.82 -15.71
CA GLY A 64 -7.16 -2.48 -14.35
C GLY A 64 -6.95 -0.99 -14.22
N GLU A 65 -7.35 -0.43 -13.09
CA GLU A 65 -7.15 0.97 -12.72
C GLU A 65 -5.65 1.23 -12.53
N MET A 66 -5.14 2.24 -13.24
CA MET A 66 -3.77 2.68 -13.04
C MET A 66 -3.68 3.58 -11.81
N GLY A 67 -2.59 3.45 -11.09
CA GLY A 67 -2.25 4.27 -9.95
C GLY A 67 -0.76 4.37 -9.74
N GLY A 68 -0.38 4.99 -8.63
CA GLY A 68 0.99 5.12 -8.19
C GLY A 68 1.11 4.97 -6.70
N PHE A 69 2.29 4.57 -6.25
CA PHE A 69 2.61 4.46 -4.84
C PHE A 69 3.93 5.13 -4.52
N VAL A 70 4.07 5.51 -3.25
CA VAL A 70 5.29 5.97 -2.61
C VAL A 70 5.41 5.22 -1.29
N LEU A 71 6.55 4.58 -1.05
CA LEU A 71 6.91 3.97 0.23
C LEU A 71 8.21 4.58 0.71
N TRP A 72 8.16 5.14 1.91
CA TRP A 72 9.32 5.59 2.66
C TRP A 72 9.48 4.72 3.90
N GLN A 73 10.73 4.37 4.23
CA GLN A 73 11.08 3.62 5.42
C GLN A 73 12.30 4.27 6.08
N LYS A 74 12.33 4.27 7.40
CA LYS A 74 13.49 4.61 8.22
C LYS A 74 13.63 3.58 9.34
N LYS A 75 14.80 2.94 9.42
CA LYS A 75 15.08 1.91 10.43
C LYS A 75 15.02 2.49 11.84
N PRO A 76 14.62 1.71 12.86
CA PRO A 76 14.14 0.33 12.76
C PRO A 76 12.67 0.21 12.30
N ASP A 77 11.78 1.10 12.76
CA ASP A 77 10.33 0.82 12.74
C ASP A 77 9.46 1.92 12.11
N LEU A 78 10.07 2.95 11.51
CA LEU A 78 9.34 4.06 10.89
C LEU A 78 9.11 3.76 9.41
N TRP A 79 7.87 3.87 8.95
CA TRP A 79 7.57 3.77 7.53
C TRP A 79 6.25 4.47 7.19
N CYS A 80 6.10 4.84 5.92
CA CYS A 80 4.89 5.46 5.39
C CYS A 80 4.70 5.01 3.94
N LEU A 81 3.52 4.47 3.64
CA LEU A 81 3.05 4.11 2.31
C LEU A 81 1.90 5.04 1.92
N GLU A 82 1.98 5.64 0.74
CA GLU A 82 0.86 6.29 0.08
C GLU A 82 0.60 5.61 -1.26
N LEU A 83 -0.65 5.22 -1.49
CA LEU A 83 -1.13 4.60 -2.72
C LEU A 83 -2.31 5.41 -3.24
N VAL A 84 -2.26 5.80 -4.51
CA VAL A 84 -3.35 6.49 -5.21
C VAL A 84 -3.72 5.70 -6.45
N VAL A 85 -4.96 5.23 -6.52
CA VAL A 85 -5.52 4.48 -7.65
C VAL A 85 -6.90 5.03 -7.92
N ALA A 86 -7.28 5.29 -9.18
CA ALA A 86 -8.63 5.74 -9.53
C ALA A 86 -9.21 6.89 -8.67
N GLY A 87 -8.37 7.87 -8.32
CA GLY A 87 -8.79 9.03 -7.52
C GLY A 87 -8.95 8.76 -6.02
N CYS A 88 -8.65 7.55 -5.54
CA CYS A 88 -8.69 7.24 -4.13
C CYS A 88 -7.32 7.00 -3.52
N LYS A 89 -7.14 7.61 -2.35
CA LYS A 89 -5.89 7.58 -1.60
C LYS A 89 -6.00 6.65 -0.39
N ILE A 90 -5.01 5.78 -0.28
CA ILE A 90 -4.74 4.94 0.88
C ILE A 90 -3.40 5.40 1.45
N SER A 91 -3.37 5.70 2.74
CA SER A 91 -2.14 6.00 3.46
C SER A 91 -1.98 5.02 4.60
N ALA A 92 -0.82 4.42 4.80
CA ALA A 92 -0.52 3.55 5.93
C ALA A 92 0.89 3.82 6.43
N GLY A 93 1.20 3.49 7.67
CA GLY A 93 2.54 3.71 8.20
C GLY A 93 2.72 3.24 9.63
N SER A 94 3.91 3.48 10.17
CA SER A 94 4.28 3.26 11.57
C SER A 94 5.17 4.40 12.04
N ASP A 95 4.92 4.89 13.26
CA ASP A 95 5.78 5.86 13.95
C ASP A 95 6.83 5.17 14.86
N GLY A 96 6.92 3.85 14.79
CA GLY A 96 7.77 3.01 15.65
C GLY A 96 7.12 2.61 16.98
N LYS A 97 5.87 3.03 17.23
CA LYS A 97 5.07 2.61 18.38
C LYS A 97 3.74 2.01 17.94
N VAL A 98 3.11 2.61 16.95
CA VAL A 98 1.78 2.27 16.46
C VAL A 98 1.78 2.25 14.94
N ALA A 99 1.28 1.16 14.36
CA ALA A 99 0.95 1.10 12.96
C ALA A 99 -0.44 1.68 12.70
N TRP A 100 -0.59 2.46 11.64
CA TRP A 100 -1.83 3.14 11.26
C TRP A 100 -2.17 2.92 9.79
N ARG A 101 -3.47 3.01 9.47
CA ARG A 101 -3.99 2.93 8.11
C ARG A 101 -5.19 3.86 7.96
N GLN A 102 -5.15 4.68 6.92
CA GLN A 102 -6.19 5.60 6.50
C GLN A 102 -6.60 5.27 5.06
N THR A 103 -7.89 5.20 4.80
CA THR A 103 -8.43 5.01 3.44
C THR A 103 -9.58 5.98 3.27
N ALA A 104 -9.51 6.85 2.26
CA ALA A 104 -10.50 7.92 2.07
C ALA A 104 -11.94 7.39 1.84
N TRP A 105 -12.08 6.13 1.44
CA TRP A 105 -13.37 5.48 1.15
C TRP A 105 -14.31 5.29 2.35
N LEU A 106 -13.85 5.48 3.59
CA LEU A 106 -14.72 5.37 4.77
C LEU A 106 -15.68 6.55 4.93
N ARG A 107 -15.64 7.58 4.08
CA ARG A 107 -16.61 8.69 4.13
C ARG A 107 -17.93 8.42 3.40
N LEU A 108 -18.00 7.42 2.51
CA LEU A 108 -19.23 7.11 1.76
C LEU A 108 -19.99 5.91 2.33
N CYS A 109 -19.34 5.06 3.13
CA CYS A 109 -19.99 3.95 3.84
C CYS A 109 -20.22 4.25 5.33
N ALA A 110 -20.44 5.53 5.65
CA ALA A 110 -20.85 6.00 6.98
C ALA A 110 -22.09 6.92 6.91
N SER A 111 -22.83 6.94 5.80
CA SER A 111 -24.09 7.70 5.66
C SER A 111 -25.35 6.84 5.80
N ALA A 112 -25.26 5.70 6.48
CA ALA A 112 -26.43 4.93 6.90
C ALA A 112 -26.42 4.75 8.43
N ASN A 113 -26.48 5.87 9.16
CA ASN A 113 -26.92 5.89 10.56
C ASN A 113 -27.68 7.22 10.81
N PRO A 114 -29.01 7.19 11.03
CA PRO A 114 -29.83 8.38 11.25
C PRO A 114 -29.82 8.88 12.72
N SER A 115 -28.72 8.68 13.47
CA SER A 115 -28.67 9.04 14.89
C SER A 115 -27.30 9.60 15.26
N GLY A 116 -27.32 10.78 15.88
CA GLY A 116 -26.20 11.70 15.99
C GLY A 116 -24.99 11.24 16.82
N LYS A 117 -23.89 11.96 16.54
CA LYS A 117 -22.64 12.11 17.31
C LYS A 117 -21.56 11.05 17.08
N LEU A 118 -20.59 11.41 16.24
CA LEU A 118 -19.15 11.40 16.58
C LEU A 118 -18.40 12.23 15.53
N ALA A 119 -18.22 13.51 15.83
CA ALA A 119 -17.18 14.33 15.25
C ALA A 119 -15.95 14.18 16.15
N THR A 120 -15.03 13.29 15.79
CA THR A 120 -13.64 13.42 16.19
C THR A 120 -12.85 13.60 14.92
N GLY A 121 -12.67 14.88 14.58
CA GLY A 121 -11.72 15.27 13.57
C GLY A 121 -10.33 14.77 13.97
N PHE A 122 -9.64 14.18 13.01
CA PHE A 122 -8.20 14.32 12.95
C PHE A 122 -7.91 15.09 11.66
N SER A 123 -7.82 16.41 11.84
CA SER A 123 -7.08 17.25 10.92
C SER A 123 -5.64 16.74 10.95
N ARG A 124 -5.19 16.08 9.89
CA ARG A 124 -3.76 16.09 9.58
C ARG A 124 -3.54 17.44 8.92
N ASP A 125 -3.23 18.43 9.74
CA ASP A 125 -2.47 19.57 9.24
C ASP A 125 -1.27 19.01 8.49
N SER A 126 -1.14 19.52 7.27
CA SER A 126 0.01 19.42 6.39
C SER A 126 1.23 18.76 7.04
N ALA A 127 1.52 17.52 6.64
CA ALA A 127 2.88 17.01 6.78
C ALA A 127 3.74 17.81 5.79
N ASP A 128 4.13 18.99 6.23
CA ASP A 128 5.13 19.83 5.63
C ASP A 128 6.43 19.01 5.70
N CYS A 129 6.73 18.24 4.65
CA CYS A 129 8.07 17.74 4.40
C CYS A 129 8.96 18.94 4.05
N ARG A 130 9.18 19.83 5.03
CA ARG A 130 10.23 20.83 4.93
C ARG A 130 11.54 20.10 4.99
N HIS A 131 12.25 20.21 3.88
CA HIS A 131 13.66 19.96 3.78
C HIS A 131 14.38 20.84 4.82
N ASN A 132 15.24 20.21 5.61
CA ASN A 132 16.46 20.84 6.10
C ASN A 132 17.58 19.79 6.05
#